data_AF-A0AAW8THN3-F1
#
_entry.id   AF-A0AAW8THN3-F1
#
_cell.length_a   1.000
_cell.length_b   1.000
_cell.length_c   1.000
_cell.angle_alpha   90.00
_cell.angle_beta   90.00
_cell.angle_gamma   90.00
#
_symmetry.space_group_name_H-M   'P 1'
#
loop_
_entity.id
_entity.type
_entity.pdbx_description
1 polymer ?
#
loop_
_entity_poly.entity_id
_entity_poly.type
_entity_poly.pdbx_seq_one_letter_code
_entity_poly.pdbx_strand_id
1 'polypeptide(L)'
;MKKKTIGWILLGLVVFGAVSFASYHIYQEKMIQSEKANKEMLNKRLTELYEDQQSGYFKPDISSATFDDLATEVKNQRGDSRTLEDIAQAKQNFEIQIRLNDLFERDVLNGLDLSAHPVLKEPKENQIQTVKEQLKESSAKEKEWGQDIAMLLSIAETQSKDFSSAENDVENLVNKGSDLTLSDYLTGVKTLAVLPDGKFKQQLLDKLAPVKNQLANENANFATQIQQSDASMENAKKNYQERQAKVLAERNKELTVLKKELMKKQETYDSYKDALESLEDSKKEESSRKEAEDSRSHDSDSHTSSESSDSNSSEEAEDD
;
A
#
# COMPACT_ATOMS: atom_id res chain seq x y z
N MET A 1 -82.28 -82.76 -25.64
CA MET A 1 -81.33 -81.95 -24.83
C MET A 1 -79.92 -82.24 -25.35
N LYS A 2 -78.99 -81.34 -25.72
CA LYS A 2 -78.80 -79.89 -25.59
C LYS A 2 -77.80 -79.38 -26.68
N LYS A 3 -78.15 -79.38 -27.97
CA LYS A 3 -77.30 -78.76 -29.03
C LYS A 3 -77.25 -77.21 -28.92
N LYS A 4 -78.22 -76.59 -28.24
CA LYS A 4 -78.25 -75.15 -27.96
C LYS A 4 -77.27 -74.71 -26.85
N THR A 5 -76.80 -75.62 -25.99
CA THR A 5 -75.96 -75.25 -24.83
C THR A 5 -74.48 -75.15 -25.19
N ILE A 6 -74.01 -75.91 -26.17
CA ILE A 6 -72.62 -75.86 -26.68
C ILE A 6 -72.34 -74.59 -27.48
N GLY A 7 -73.32 -74.10 -28.27
CA GLY A 7 -73.19 -72.85 -29.01
C GLY A 7 -73.05 -71.62 -28.11
N TRP A 8 -73.71 -71.61 -26.94
CA TRP A 8 -73.62 -70.52 -25.97
C TRP A 8 -72.31 -70.55 -25.15
N ILE A 9 -71.73 -71.72 -24.90
CA ILE A 9 -70.44 -71.86 -24.20
C ILE A 9 -69.28 -71.40 -25.10
N LEU A 10 -69.31 -71.77 -26.39
CA LEU A 10 -68.32 -71.30 -27.37
C LEU A 10 -68.42 -69.79 -27.64
N LEU A 11 -69.63 -69.24 -27.72
CA LEU A 11 -69.83 -67.79 -27.84
C LEU A 11 -69.37 -67.04 -26.58
N GLY A 12 -69.62 -67.60 -25.38
CA GLY A 12 -69.16 -67.03 -24.12
C GLY A 12 -67.63 -67.00 -23.97
N LEU A 13 -66.92 -68.00 -24.48
CA LEU A 13 -65.46 -68.09 -24.42
C LEU A 13 -64.77 -67.13 -25.40
N VAL A 14 -65.36 -66.90 -26.58
CA VAL A 14 -64.87 -65.89 -27.55
C VAL A 14 -65.13 -64.47 -27.06
N VAL A 15 -66.27 -64.20 -26.42
CA VAL A 15 -66.59 -62.88 -25.85
C VAL A 15 -65.72 -62.58 -24.62
N PHE A 16 -65.47 -63.54 -23.72
CA PHE A 16 -64.53 -63.35 -22.62
C PHE A 16 -63.07 -63.18 -23.08
N GLY A 17 -62.64 -63.90 -24.13
CA GLY A 17 -61.32 -63.73 -24.74
C GLY A 17 -61.11 -62.35 -25.35
N ALA A 18 -62.11 -61.83 -26.08
CA ALA A 18 -62.06 -60.51 -26.71
C ALA A 18 -62.12 -59.36 -25.70
N VAL A 19 -62.96 -59.46 -24.64
CA VAL A 19 -63.03 -58.45 -23.57
C VAL A 19 -61.75 -58.44 -22.72
N SER A 20 -61.11 -59.60 -22.49
CA SER A 20 -59.83 -59.69 -21.77
C SER A 20 -58.66 -59.12 -22.58
N PHE A 21 -58.63 -59.33 -23.90
CA PHE A 21 -57.60 -58.76 -24.79
C PHE A 21 -57.75 -57.24 -24.95
N ALA A 22 -58.99 -56.73 -25.08
CA ALA A 22 -59.25 -55.29 -25.12
C ALA A 22 -58.93 -54.60 -23.78
N SER A 23 -59.25 -55.24 -22.65
CA SER A 23 -58.90 -54.74 -21.31
C SER A 23 -57.38 -54.74 -21.08
N TYR A 24 -56.67 -55.76 -21.59
CA TYR A 24 -55.20 -55.83 -21.55
C TYR A 24 -54.55 -54.77 -22.45
N HIS A 25 -55.10 -54.50 -23.64
CA HIS A 25 -54.64 -53.40 -24.51
C HIS A 25 -54.91 -52.03 -23.91
N ILE A 26 -56.09 -51.79 -23.32
CA ILE A 26 -56.39 -50.52 -22.63
C ILE A 26 -55.51 -50.35 -21.38
N TYR A 27 -55.19 -51.45 -20.67
CA TYR A 27 -54.25 -51.42 -19.55
C TYR A 27 -52.81 -51.15 -20.02
N GLN A 28 -52.37 -51.76 -21.12
CA GLN A 28 -51.07 -51.48 -21.75
C GLN A 28 -51.01 -50.03 -22.27
N GLU A 29 -52.03 -49.53 -22.95
CA GLU A 29 -52.10 -48.13 -23.43
C GLU A 29 -52.11 -47.14 -22.26
N LYS A 30 -52.82 -47.43 -21.18
CA LYS A 30 -52.80 -46.61 -19.96
C LYS A 30 -51.45 -46.67 -19.23
N MET A 31 -50.79 -47.83 -19.20
CA MET A 31 -49.45 -47.99 -18.63
C MET A 31 -48.39 -47.29 -19.49
N ILE A 32 -48.49 -47.34 -20.82
CA ILE A 32 -47.58 -46.66 -21.75
C ILE A 32 -47.81 -45.14 -21.70
N GLN A 33 -49.07 -44.68 -21.61
CA GLN A 33 -49.38 -43.26 -21.42
C GLN A 33 -48.93 -42.75 -20.06
N SER A 34 -49.11 -43.52 -18.97
CA SER A 34 -48.63 -43.12 -17.65
C SER A 34 -47.10 -43.12 -17.58
N GLU A 35 -46.43 -44.07 -18.22
CA GLU A 35 -44.97 -44.11 -18.31
C GLU A 35 -44.43 -42.94 -19.15
N LYS A 36 -45.09 -42.60 -20.26
CA LYS A 36 -44.71 -41.45 -21.09
C LYS A 36 -44.95 -40.11 -20.36
N ALA A 37 -46.08 -39.96 -19.68
CA ALA A 37 -46.38 -38.77 -18.88
C ALA A 37 -45.41 -38.62 -17.69
N ASN A 38 -45.05 -39.73 -17.03
CA ASN A 38 -44.05 -39.75 -15.97
C ASN A 38 -42.66 -39.37 -16.50
N LYS A 39 -42.26 -39.89 -17.67
CA LYS A 39 -40.99 -39.49 -18.33
C LYS A 39 -40.97 -38.02 -18.72
N GLU A 40 -42.07 -37.48 -19.22
CA GLU A 40 -42.19 -36.04 -19.53
C GLU A 40 -42.11 -35.17 -18.27
N MET A 41 -42.77 -35.58 -17.17
CA MET A 41 -42.67 -34.88 -15.88
C MET A 41 -41.26 -34.94 -15.30
N LEU A 42 -40.58 -36.09 -15.38
CA LEU A 42 -39.20 -36.28 -14.96
C LEU A 42 -38.22 -35.42 -15.75
N ASN A 43 -38.34 -35.40 -17.07
CA ASN A 43 -37.51 -34.53 -17.92
C ASN A 43 -37.76 -33.05 -17.61
N LYS A 44 -39.02 -32.66 -17.38
CA LYS A 44 -39.34 -31.29 -16.97
C LYS A 44 -38.70 -30.93 -15.63
N ARG A 45 -38.76 -31.81 -14.63
CA ARG A 45 -38.10 -31.60 -13.33
C ARG A 45 -36.58 -31.54 -13.45
N LEU A 46 -35.98 -32.34 -14.33
CA LEU A 46 -34.54 -32.29 -14.61
C LEU A 46 -34.15 -30.93 -15.22
N THR A 47 -34.93 -30.44 -16.20
CA THR A 47 -34.73 -29.10 -16.78
C THR A 47 -34.98 -27.99 -15.76
N GLU A 48 -35.88 -28.18 -14.80
CA GLU A 48 -36.15 -27.21 -13.73
C GLU A 48 -34.97 -26.99 -12.77
N LEU A 49 -33.97 -27.88 -12.75
CA LEU A 49 -32.72 -27.68 -12.01
C LEU A 49 -31.78 -26.67 -12.68
N TYR A 50 -31.95 -26.43 -13.97
CA TYR A 50 -31.06 -25.60 -14.76
C TYR A 50 -31.72 -24.28 -15.12
N GLU A 51 -30.93 -23.21 -15.05
CA GLU A 51 -31.27 -21.97 -15.72
C GLU A 51 -31.02 -22.13 -17.22
N ASP A 52 -29.88 -22.75 -17.56
CA ASP A 52 -29.56 -23.21 -18.91
C ASP A 52 -28.85 -24.58 -18.88
N GLN A 53 -29.55 -25.61 -19.32
CA GLN A 53 -29.02 -26.98 -19.35
C GLN A 53 -27.94 -27.18 -20.43
N GLN A 54 -28.01 -26.44 -21.54
CA GLN A 54 -27.06 -26.57 -22.64
C GLN A 54 -25.69 -26.07 -22.18
N SER A 55 -25.65 -24.85 -21.66
CA SER A 55 -24.44 -24.23 -21.10
C SER A 55 -24.07 -24.74 -19.71
N GLY A 56 -24.99 -25.44 -19.02
CA GLY A 56 -24.73 -26.15 -17.77
C GLY A 56 -24.97 -25.32 -16.50
N TYR A 57 -25.58 -24.15 -16.61
CA TYR A 57 -25.86 -23.26 -15.48
C TYR A 57 -27.09 -23.72 -14.71
N PHE A 58 -26.90 -23.87 -13.39
CA PHE A 58 -27.95 -24.24 -12.45
C PHE A 58 -28.84 -23.06 -12.11
N LYS A 59 -30.11 -23.29 -11.79
CA LYS A 59 -30.99 -22.23 -11.29
C LYS A 59 -30.49 -21.64 -9.98
N PRO A 60 -30.77 -20.35 -9.73
CA PRO A 60 -30.58 -19.78 -8.41
C PRO A 60 -31.48 -20.49 -7.38
N ASP A 61 -31.05 -20.47 -6.11
CA ASP A 61 -31.80 -20.95 -4.94
C ASP A 61 -32.13 -22.45 -4.92
N ILE A 62 -31.50 -23.27 -5.77
CA ILE A 62 -31.59 -24.73 -5.65
C ILE A 62 -30.64 -25.27 -4.57
N SER A 63 -30.90 -26.48 -4.09
CA SER A 63 -30.07 -27.12 -3.06
C SER A 63 -29.59 -28.50 -3.49
N SER A 64 -28.53 -29.00 -2.85
CA SER A 64 -28.05 -30.37 -3.09
C SER A 64 -29.14 -31.42 -2.80
N ALA A 65 -30.04 -31.14 -1.84
CA ALA A 65 -31.18 -31.99 -1.52
C ALA A 65 -32.18 -32.13 -2.69
N THR A 66 -32.32 -31.09 -3.53
CA THR A 66 -33.21 -31.13 -4.70
C THR A 66 -32.81 -32.23 -5.69
N PHE A 67 -31.51 -32.54 -5.80
CA PHE A 67 -31.01 -33.64 -6.63
C PHE A 67 -31.31 -35.00 -5.99
N ASP A 68 -31.22 -35.12 -4.68
CA ASP A 68 -31.52 -36.37 -3.95
C ASP A 68 -33.01 -36.72 -4.01
N ASP A 69 -33.87 -35.71 -3.89
CA ASP A 69 -35.32 -35.84 -4.05
C ASP A 69 -35.66 -36.31 -5.47
N LEU A 70 -35.06 -35.70 -6.49
CA LEU A 70 -35.26 -36.10 -7.89
C LEU A 70 -34.76 -37.53 -8.14
N ALA A 71 -33.58 -37.89 -7.64
CA ALA A 71 -33.05 -39.26 -7.77
C ALA A 71 -33.96 -40.30 -7.10
N THR A 72 -34.55 -39.97 -5.95
CA THR A 72 -35.50 -40.83 -5.25
C THR A 72 -36.80 -41.00 -6.04
N GLU A 73 -37.31 -39.92 -6.62
CA GLU A 73 -38.49 -39.94 -7.49
C GLU A 73 -38.26 -40.82 -8.73
N VAL A 74 -37.11 -40.68 -9.39
CA VAL A 74 -36.73 -41.51 -10.55
C VAL A 74 -36.66 -42.99 -10.16
N LYS A 75 -36.05 -43.33 -9.02
CA LYS A 75 -36.00 -44.71 -8.51
C LYS A 75 -37.39 -45.29 -8.27
N ASN A 76 -38.27 -44.52 -7.63
CA ASN A 76 -39.64 -44.95 -7.31
C ASN A 76 -40.49 -45.19 -8.55
N GLN A 77 -40.21 -44.46 -9.65
CA GLN A 77 -40.90 -44.61 -10.92
C GLN A 77 -40.28 -45.68 -11.85
N ARG A 78 -39.30 -46.47 -11.37
CA ARG A 78 -38.50 -47.41 -12.17
C ARG A 78 -37.83 -46.73 -13.37
N GLY A 79 -37.36 -45.51 -13.17
CA GLY A 79 -36.63 -44.75 -14.17
C GLY A 79 -35.35 -45.45 -14.64
N ASP A 80 -34.86 -45.05 -15.80
CA ASP A 80 -33.66 -45.61 -16.43
C ASP A 80 -32.41 -45.33 -15.58
N SER A 81 -31.49 -46.29 -15.51
CA SER A 81 -30.21 -46.16 -14.82
C SER A 81 -29.40 -44.98 -15.36
N ARG A 82 -29.55 -44.67 -16.66
CA ARG A 82 -28.88 -43.52 -17.28
C ARG A 82 -29.36 -42.19 -16.71
N THR A 83 -30.65 -42.02 -16.48
CA THR A 83 -31.21 -40.79 -15.88
C THR A 83 -30.73 -40.61 -14.44
N LEU A 84 -30.56 -41.70 -13.68
CA LEU A 84 -29.98 -41.64 -12.34
C LEU A 84 -28.51 -41.22 -12.35
N GLU A 85 -27.74 -41.67 -13.34
CA GLU A 85 -26.35 -41.27 -13.54
C GLU A 85 -26.24 -39.79 -13.92
N ASP A 86 -27.10 -39.31 -14.83
CA ASP A 86 -27.16 -37.90 -15.22
C ASP A 86 -27.46 -36.98 -14.01
N ILE A 87 -28.39 -37.39 -13.12
CA ILE A 87 -28.70 -36.65 -11.89
C ILE A 87 -27.51 -36.65 -10.92
N ALA A 88 -26.82 -37.78 -10.76
CA ALA A 88 -25.65 -37.87 -9.90
C ALA A 88 -24.51 -36.97 -10.39
N GLN A 89 -24.25 -36.95 -11.70
CA GLN A 89 -23.27 -36.04 -12.30
C GLN A 89 -23.68 -34.57 -12.15
N ALA A 90 -24.95 -34.26 -12.37
CA ALA A 90 -25.49 -32.91 -12.16
C ALA A 90 -25.31 -32.44 -10.71
N LYS A 91 -25.56 -33.32 -9.74
CA LYS A 91 -25.32 -33.06 -8.31
C LYS A 91 -23.85 -32.78 -8.04
N GLN A 92 -22.94 -33.61 -8.57
CA GLN A 92 -21.49 -33.42 -8.40
C GLN A 92 -21.05 -32.07 -8.96
N ASN A 93 -21.55 -31.68 -10.14
CA ASN A 93 -21.27 -30.38 -10.75
C ASN A 93 -21.80 -29.24 -9.86
N PHE A 94 -23.03 -29.33 -9.37
CA PHE A 94 -23.59 -28.34 -8.46
C PHE A 94 -22.76 -28.20 -7.17
N GLU A 95 -22.29 -29.31 -6.59
CA GLU A 95 -21.41 -29.29 -5.42
C GLU A 95 -20.04 -28.65 -5.70
N ILE A 96 -19.52 -28.74 -6.92
CA ILE A 96 -18.31 -28.00 -7.32
C ILE A 96 -18.60 -26.50 -7.28
N GLN A 97 -19.75 -26.05 -7.79
CA GLN A 97 -20.16 -24.65 -7.74
C GLN A 97 -20.36 -24.14 -6.31
N ILE A 98 -20.97 -24.93 -5.42
CA ILE A 98 -21.08 -24.57 -3.99
C ILE A 98 -19.69 -24.36 -3.39
N ARG A 99 -18.79 -25.34 -3.59
CA ARG A 99 -17.43 -25.27 -3.06
C ARG A 99 -16.66 -24.08 -3.62
N LEU A 100 -16.86 -23.75 -4.90
CA LEU A 100 -16.31 -22.56 -5.53
C LEU A 100 -16.81 -21.29 -4.82
N ASN A 101 -18.13 -21.12 -4.70
CA ASN A 101 -18.74 -19.96 -4.06
C ASN A 101 -18.27 -19.79 -2.61
N ASP A 102 -18.08 -20.90 -1.89
CA ASP A 102 -17.56 -20.88 -0.52
C ASP A 102 -16.15 -20.30 -0.37
N LEU A 103 -15.34 -20.29 -1.45
CA LEU A 103 -14.01 -19.65 -1.43
C LEU A 103 -14.10 -18.12 -1.33
N PHE A 104 -15.16 -17.52 -1.86
CA PHE A 104 -15.32 -16.08 -2.02
C PHE A 104 -16.24 -15.48 -0.96
N GLU A 105 -16.12 -14.17 -0.74
CA GLU A 105 -16.93 -13.44 0.25
C GLU A 105 -18.43 -13.43 -0.07
N ARG A 106 -18.76 -13.56 -1.36
CA ARG A 106 -20.11 -13.66 -1.92
C ARG A 106 -20.11 -14.73 -2.99
N ASP A 107 -21.28 -15.25 -3.30
CA ASP A 107 -21.46 -16.18 -4.41
C ASP A 107 -20.98 -15.51 -5.71
N VAL A 108 -20.09 -16.21 -6.42
CA VAL A 108 -19.46 -15.70 -7.65
C VAL A 108 -20.13 -16.24 -8.90
N LEU A 109 -20.89 -17.32 -8.75
CA LEU A 109 -21.73 -17.90 -9.80
C LEU A 109 -23.06 -18.34 -9.20
N ASN A 110 -24.15 -17.72 -9.64
CA ASN A 110 -25.51 -18.05 -9.22
C ASN A 110 -26.49 -17.85 -10.39
N GLY A 111 -27.12 -18.92 -10.88
CA GLY A 111 -27.83 -18.82 -12.15
C GLY A 111 -26.85 -18.55 -13.30
N LEU A 112 -27.21 -17.58 -14.14
CA LEU A 112 -26.37 -16.99 -15.18
C LEU A 112 -25.58 -15.77 -14.68
N ASP A 113 -25.75 -15.38 -13.42
CA ASP A 113 -25.05 -14.23 -12.86
C ASP A 113 -23.64 -14.62 -12.45
N LEU A 114 -22.67 -13.91 -13.02
CA LEU A 114 -21.25 -14.09 -12.81
C LEU A 114 -20.69 -12.83 -12.18
N SER A 115 -20.07 -12.96 -11.01
CA SER A 115 -19.55 -11.82 -10.28
C SER A 115 -18.46 -11.10 -11.09
N ALA A 116 -18.64 -9.80 -11.30
CA ALA A 116 -17.66 -8.95 -11.97
C ALA A 116 -16.40 -8.71 -11.13
N HIS A 117 -16.54 -8.78 -9.80
CA HIS A 117 -15.47 -8.51 -8.83
C HIS A 117 -15.44 -9.59 -7.75
N PRO A 118 -15.02 -10.81 -8.09
CA PRO A 118 -14.90 -11.89 -7.11
C PRO A 118 -13.78 -11.55 -6.12
N VAL A 119 -14.05 -11.70 -4.82
CA VAL A 119 -13.08 -11.43 -3.74
C VAL A 119 -12.97 -12.65 -2.85
N LEU A 120 -11.77 -13.23 -2.77
CA LEU A 120 -11.47 -14.40 -1.96
C LEU A 120 -11.59 -14.06 -0.46
N LYS A 121 -12.06 -15.00 0.36
CA LYS A 121 -12.16 -14.81 1.82
C LYS A 121 -10.78 -14.75 2.50
N GLU A 122 -9.90 -15.68 2.14
CA GLU A 122 -8.58 -15.88 2.76
C GLU A 122 -7.70 -16.74 1.82
N PRO A 123 -6.36 -16.78 1.98
CA PRO A 123 -5.48 -17.57 1.10
C PRO A 123 -5.68 -19.08 1.29
N LYS A 124 -6.51 -19.69 0.44
CA LYS A 124 -6.95 -21.10 0.54
C LYS A 124 -6.43 -21.98 -0.60
N GLU A 125 -5.12 -21.98 -0.85
CA GLU A 125 -4.52 -22.67 -1.99
C GLU A 125 -4.93 -24.15 -2.09
N ASN A 126 -4.95 -24.88 -0.96
CA ASN A 126 -5.37 -26.29 -0.93
C ASN A 126 -6.85 -26.50 -1.32
N GLN A 127 -7.75 -25.61 -0.89
CA GLN A 127 -9.18 -25.74 -1.22
C GLN A 127 -9.40 -25.38 -2.70
N ILE A 128 -8.73 -24.34 -3.20
CA ILE A 128 -8.76 -23.96 -4.62
C ILE A 128 -8.29 -25.14 -5.49
N GLN A 129 -7.17 -25.76 -5.13
CA GLN A 129 -6.63 -26.90 -5.85
C GLN A 129 -7.58 -28.11 -5.85
N THR A 130 -8.21 -28.38 -4.70
CA THR A 130 -9.24 -29.43 -4.57
C THR A 130 -10.40 -29.20 -5.55
N VAL A 131 -10.92 -27.97 -5.63
CA VAL A 131 -12.03 -27.64 -6.56
C VAL A 131 -11.58 -27.74 -8.02
N LYS A 132 -10.33 -27.35 -8.35
CA LYS A 132 -9.75 -27.53 -9.70
C LYS A 132 -9.65 -28.99 -10.09
N GLU A 133 -9.28 -29.87 -9.17
CA GLU A 133 -9.20 -31.30 -9.42
C GLU A 133 -10.58 -31.92 -9.64
N GLN A 134 -11.56 -31.55 -8.81
CA GLN A 134 -12.95 -31.96 -9.01
C GLN A 134 -13.52 -31.47 -10.35
N LEU A 135 -13.20 -30.25 -10.77
CA LEU A 135 -13.60 -29.72 -12.07
C LEU A 135 -12.99 -30.53 -13.24
N LYS A 136 -11.74 -30.99 -13.13
CA LYS A 136 -11.12 -31.79 -14.20
C LYS A 136 -11.84 -33.13 -14.44
N GLU A 137 -12.46 -33.67 -13.40
CA GLU A 137 -13.25 -34.91 -13.43
C GLU A 137 -14.72 -34.66 -13.80
N SER A 138 -15.18 -33.41 -13.79
CA SER A 138 -16.56 -33.05 -14.11
C SER A 138 -16.93 -33.38 -15.56
N SER A 139 -18.15 -33.89 -15.75
CA SER A 139 -18.74 -34.11 -17.07
C SER A 139 -19.12 -32.81 -17.80
N ALA A 140 -19.19 -31.68 -17.08
CA ALA A 140 -19.57 -30.38 -17.62
C ALA A 140 -18.38 -29.41 -17.80
N LYS A 141 -17.14 -29.87 -17.60
CA LYS A 141 -15.94 -29.03 -17.65
C LYS A 141 -15.72 -28.29 -18.97
N GLU A 142 -16.18 -28.86 -20.08
CA GLU A 142 -16.04 -28.27 -21.42
C GLU A 142 -17.20 -27.33 -21.78
N LYS A 143 -18.26 -27.27 -20.96
CA LYS A 143 -19.37 -26.32 -21.14
C LYS A 143 -18.97 -24.93 -20.66
N GLU A 144 -19.74 -23.91 -21.05
CA GLU A 144 -19.54 -22.52 -20.60
C GLU A 144 -19.47 -22.41 -19.07
N TRP A 145 -20.37 -23.10 -18.36
CA TRP A 145 -20.31 -23.24 -16.90
C TRP A 145 -18.94 -23.71 -16.40
N GLY A 146 -18.37 -24.75 -17.01
CA GLY A 146 -17.07 -25.31 -16.60
C GLY A 146 -15.91 -24.35 -16.89
N GLN A 147 -16.00 -23.61 -17.99
CA GLN A 147 -15.02 -22.58 -18.37
C GLN A 147 -15.06 -21.39 -17.41
N ASP A 148 -16.25 -20.93 -17.01
CA ASP A 148 -16.43 -19.86 -16.04
C ASP A 148 -15.92 -20.25 -14.65
N ILE A 149 -16.21 -21.49 -14.19
CA ILE A 149 -15.62 -22.01 -12.95
C ILE A 149 -14.09 -22.04 -13.04
N ALA A 150 -13.52 -22.50 -14.17
CA ALA A 150 -12.07 -22.50 -14.35
C ALA A 150 -11.47 -21.09 -14.30
N MET A 151 -12.14 -20.11 -14.91
CA MET A 151 -11.75 -18.70 -14.86
C MET A 151 -11.78 -18.18 -13.41
N LEU A 152 -12.89 -18.39 -12.69
CA LEU A 152 -13.03 -17.98 -11.29
C LEU A 152 -11.97 -18.62 -10.39
N LEU A 153 -11.66 -19.91 -10.60
CA LEU A 153 -10.57 -20.58 -9.89
C LEU A 153 -9.21 -19.96 -10.20
N SER A 154 -8.95 -19.56 -11.45
CA SER A 154 -7.71 -18.85 -11.79
C SER A 154 -7.60 -17.48 -11.10
N ILE A 155 -8.72 -16.77 -10.93
CA ILE A 155 -8.76 -15.53 -10.16
C ILE A 155 -8.49 -15.81 -8.69
N ALA A 156 -9.12 -16.86 -8.12
CA ALA A 156 -8.88 -17.29 -6.74
C ALA A 156 -7.40 -17.65 -6.48
N GLU A 157 -6.76 -18.37 -7.41
CA GLU A 157 -5.33 -18.71 -7.29
C GLU A 157 -4.43 -17.47 -7.28
N THR A 158 -4.73 -16.50 -8.14
CA THR A 158 -3.97 -15.25 -8.22
C THR A 158 -4.13 -14.46 -6.92
N GLN A 159 -5.38 -14.26 -6.47
CA GLN A 159 -5.66 -13.58 -5.21
C GLN A 159 -5.06 -14.30 -4.00
N SER A 160 -5.08 -15.64 -3.98
CA SER A 160 -4.48 -16.41 -2.89
C SER A 160 -2.97 -16.16 -2.77
N LYS A 161 -2.25 -16.09 -3.89
CA LYS A 161 -0.80 -15.80 -3.89
C LYS A 161 -0.52 -14.37 -3.44
N ASP A 162 -1.29 -13.41 -3.94
CA ASP A 162 -1.15 -12.00 -3.55
C ASP A 162 -1.47 -11.82 -2.05
N PHE A 163 -2.49 -12.50 -1.55
CA PHE A 163 -2.86 -12.51 -0.13
C PHE A 163 -1.76 -13.08 0.75
N SER A 164 -1.19 -14.24 0.39
CA SER A 164 -0.08 -14.83 1.12
C SER A 164 1.17 -13.94 1.09
N SER A 165 1.47 -13.29 -0.04
CA SER A 165 2.58 -12.35 -0.13
C SER A 165 2.36 -11.13 0.78
N ALA A 166 1.17 -10.54 0.75
CA ALA A 166 0.83 -9.39 1.57
C ALA A 166 0.81 -9.71 3.07
N GLU A 167 0.32 -10.88 3.45
CA GLU A 167 0.36 -11.33 4.85
C GLU A 167 1.79 -11.48 5.35
N ASN A 168 2.66 -12.13 4.57
CA ASN A 168 4.09 -12.24 4.89
C ASN A 168 4.77 -10.87 5.00
N ASP A 169 4.47 -9.94 4.09
CA ASP A 169 5.01 -8.58 4.14
C ASP A 169 4.57 -7.84 5.41
N VAL A 170 3.29 -7.92 5.78
CA VAL A 170 2.77 -7.30 7.00
C VAL A 170 3.38 -7.94 8.25
N GLU A 171 3.49 -9.27 8.31
CA GLU A 171 4.12 -9.96 9.42
C GLU A 171 5.60 -9.57 9.56
N ASN A 172 6.33 -9.48 8.45
CA ASN A 172 7.71 -9.01 8.45
C ASN A 172 7.83 -7.58 8.98
N LEU A 173 6.93 -6.67 8.58
CA LEU A 173 6.91 -5.30 9.09
C LEU A 173 6.61 -5.22 10.59
N VAL A 174 5.65 -6.01 11.06
CA VAL A 174 5.31 -6.10 12.48
C VAL A 174 6.51 -6.64 13.29
N ASN A 175 7.19 -7.66 12.76
CA ASN A 175 8.32 -8.32 13.44
C ASN A 175 9.61 -7.49 13.44
N LYS A 176 9.77 -6.51 12.54
CA LYS A 176 10.96 -5.65 12.49
C LYS A 176 11.14 -4.77 13.73
N GLY A 177 10.07 -4.46 14.46
CA GLY A 177 10.17 -3.65 15.68
C GLY A 177 10.95 -2.35 15.44
N SER A 178 12.02 -2.11 16.22
CA SER A 178 12.87 -0.90 16.12
C SER A 178 13.75 -0.81 14.86
N ASP A 179 13.93 -1.91 14.11
CA ASP A 179 14.73 -1.92 12.88
C ASP A 179 13.91 -1.53 11.64
N LEU A 180 12.66 -1.13 11.86
CA LEU A 180 11.70 -0.76 10.84
C LEU A 180 12.05 0.60 10.21
N THR A 181 12.12 0.65 8.88
CA THR A 181 12.35 1.90 8.15
C THR A 181 11.10 2.37 7.40
N LEU A 182 11.06 3.66 7.01
CA LEU A 182 10.01 4.18 6.13
C LEU A 182 9.98 3.45 4.78
N SER A 183 11.14 3.05 4.24
CA SER A 183 11.22 2.30 2.99
C SER A 183 10.56 0.92 3.12
N ASP A 184 10.76 0.25 4.25
CA ASP A 184 10.11 -1.04 4.52
C ASP A 184 8.59 -0.87 4.57
N TYR A 185 8.13 0.12 5.34
CA TYR A 185 6.71 0.42 5.47
C TYR A 185 6.05 0.71 4.12
N LEU A 186 6.65 1.58 3.28
CA LEU A 186 6.11 1.91 1.96
C LEU A 186 6.07 0.69 1.02
N THR A 187 7.03 -0.21 1.14
CA THR A 187 7.06 -1.45 0.34
C THR A 187 5.89 -2.36 0.72
N GLY A 188 5.66 -2.62 2.02
CA GLY A 188 4.53 -3.46 2.43
C GLY A 188 3.16 -2.82 2.16
N VAL A 189 3.03 -1.50 2.31
CA VAL A 189 1.79 -0.78 1.94
C VAL A 189 1.51 -0.89 0.44
N LYS A 190 2.53 -0.90 -0.41
CA LYS A 190 2.36 -1.10 -1.85
C LYS A 190 1.78 -2.48 -2.17
N THR A 191 2.24 -3.54 -1.50
CA THR A 191 1.68 -4.89 -1.64
C THR A 191 0.21 -4.95 -1.21
N LEU A 192 -0.15 -4.24 -0.13
CA LEU A 192 -1.54 -4.13 0.32
C LEU A 192 -2.43 -3.34 -0.65
N ALA A 193 -1.89 -2.32 -1.31
CA ALA A 193 -2.65 -1.42 -2.18
C ALA A 193 -3.23 -2.13 -3.42
N VAL A 194 -2.54 -3.15 -3.92
CA VAL A 194 -2.96 -3.93 -5.09
C VAL A 194 -4.00 -5.01 -4.77
N LEU A 195 -4.24 -5.30 -3.48
CA LEU A 195 -5.24 -6.28 -3.08
C LEU A 195 -6.67 -5.77 -3.35
N PRO A 196 -7.60 -6.65 -3.76
CA PRO A 196 -9.01 -6.33 -3.83
C PRO A 196 -9.54 -5.87 -2.47
N ASP A 197 -10.48 -4.93 -2.48
CA ASP A 197 -11.14 -4.48 -1.27
C ASP A 197 -12.03 -5.60 -0.73
N GLY A 198 -11.79 -5.98 0.53
CA GLY A 198 -12.44 -7.10 1.19
C GLY A 198 -12.01 -7.20 2.65
N LYS A 199 -12.59 -8.15 3.36
CA LYS A 199 -12.34 -8.39 4.78
C LYS A 199 -10.88 -8.74 5.04
N PHE A 200 -10.26 -9.54 4.18
CA PHE A 200 -8.86 -9.94 4.34
C PHE A 200 -7.90 -8.73 4.27
N LYS A 201 -8.06 -7.86 3.26
CA LYS A 201 -7.28 -6.62 3.14
C LYS A 201 -7.47 -5.74 4.38
N GLN A 202 -8.70 -5.59 4.88
CA GLN A 202 -8.97 -4.81 6.08
C GLN A 202 -8.26 -5.40 7.31
N GLN A 203 -8.28 -6.72 7.49
CA GLN A 203 -7.56 -7.39 8.58
C GLN A 203 -6.05 -7.12 8.53
N LEU A 204 -5.46 -7.14 7.33
CA LEU A 204 -4.05 -6.82 7.17
C LEU A 204 -3.74 -5.34 7.46
N LEU A 205 -4.62 -4.41 7.04
CA LEU A 205 -4.49 -2.99 7.38
C LEU A 205 -4.59 -2.76 8.90
N ASP A 206 -5.47 -3.47 9.58
CA ASP A 206 -5.61 -3.41 11.03
C ASP A 206 -4.36 -3.97 11.73
N LYS A 207 -3.79 -5.08 11.24
CA LYS A 207 -2.49 -5.61 11.70
C LYS A 207 -1.34 -4.61 11.48
N LEU A 208 -1.41 -3.77 10.45
CA LEU A 208 -0.39 -2.76 10.14
C LEU A 208 -0.53 -1.46 10.95
N ALA A 209 -1.68 -1.23 11.60
CA ALA A 209 -1.92 0.01 12.35
C ALA A 209 -0.88 0.30 13.46
N PRO A 210 -0.41 -0.69 14.25
CA PRO A 210 0.65 -0.47 15.24
C PRO A 210 1.98 0.00 14.62
N VAL A 211 2.35 -0.59 13.48
CA VAL A 211 3.56 -0.25 12.71
C VAL A 211 3.51 1.22 12.26
N LYS A 212 2.36 1.66 11.74
CA LYS A 212 2.12 3.06 11.37
C LYS A 212 2.27 4.00 12.56
N ASN A 213 1.71 3.64 13.72
CA ASN A 213 1.80 4.44 14.94
C ASN A 213 3.23 4.53 15.46
N GLN A 214 4.00 3.43 15.36
CA GLN A 214 5.41 3.42 15.73
C GLN A 214 6.22 4.40 14.87
N LEU A 215 6.11 4.35 13.54
CA LEU A 215 6.80 5.32 12.66
C LEU A 215 6.41 6.76 12.97
N ALA A 216 5.12 7.02 13.21
CA ALA A 216 4.65 8.36 13.54
C ALA A 216 5.30 8.88 14.83
N ASN A 217 5.40 8.03 15.86
CA ASN A 217 6.03 8.36 17.13
C ASN A 217 7.54 8.56 16.99
N GLU A 218 8.23 7.69 16.24
CA GLU A 218 9.67 7.82 15.97
C GLU A 218 9.98 9.11 15.23
N ASN A 219 9.18 9.47 14.22
CA ASN A 219 9.34 10.72 13.50
C ASN A 219 9.10 11.95 14.39
N ALA A 220 8.10 11.91 15.28
CA ALA A 220 7.86 12.98 16.25
C ALA A 220 9.01 13.11 17.27
N ASN A 221 9.57 11.99 17.73
CA ASN A 221 10.74 11.97 18.61
C ASN A 221 11.98 12.54 17.91
N PHE A 222 12.22 12.18 16.65
CA PHE A 222 13.32 12.72 15.85
C PHE A 222 13.19 14.25 15.66
N ALA A 223 12.00 14.74 15.32
CA ALA A 223 11.75 16.17 15.20
C ALA A 223 12.02 16.91 16.53
N THR A 224 11.63 16.31 17.67
CA THR A 224 11.91 16.87 19.00
C THR A 224 13.41 16.89 19.29
N GLN A 225 14.16 15.85 18.92
CA GLN A 225 15.62 15.81 19.09
C GLN A 225 16.33 16.87 18.25
N ILE A 226 15.89 17.11 17.02
CA ILE A 226 16.40 18.21 16.18
C ILE A 226 16.16 19.55 16.88
N GLN A 227 14.94 19.81 17.34
CA GLN A 227 14.61 21.08 18.01
C GLN A 227 15.46 21.31 19.27
N GLN A 228 15.69 20.26 20.06
CA GLN A 228 16.57 20.32 21.24
C GLN A 228 18.04 20.55 20.85
N SER A 229 18.51 19.90 19.78
CA SER A 229 19.85 20.09 19.25
C SER A 229 20.07 21.52 18.75
N ASP A 230 19.13 22.06 17.99
CA ASP A 230 19.17 23.43 17.48
C ASP A 230 19.17 24.45 18.64
N ALA A 231 18.33 24.25 19.66
CA ALA A 231 18.31 25.09 20.85
C ALA A 231 19.64 25.03 21.63
N SER A 232 20.25 23.84 21.74
CA SER A 232 21.57 23.66 22.36
C SER A 232 22.67 24.36 21.56
N MET A 233 22.64 24.24 20.23
CA MET A 233 23.58 24.89 19.32
C MET A 233 23.48 26.41 19.39
N GLU A 234 22.27 26.97 19.42
CA GLU A 234 22.07 28.42 19.55
C GLU A 234 22.57 28.94 20.91
N ASN A 235 22.31 28.20 22.00
CA ASN A 235 22.88 28.53 23.32
C ASN A 235 24.42 28.46 23.32
N ALA A 236 25.01 27.45 22.68
CA ALA A 236 26.46 27.32 22.56
C ALA A 236 27.07 28.49 21.77
N LYS A 237 26.42 28.89 20.66
CA LYS A 237 26.79 30.05 19.85
C LYS A 237 26.75 31.35 20.64
N LYS A 238 25.67 31.59 21.39
CA LYS A 238 25.55 32.76 22.27
C LYS A 238 26.65 32.78 23.34
N ASN A 239 26.89 31.67 24.02
CA ASN A 239 27.96 31.55 25.01
C ASN A 239 29.37 31.76 24.42
N TYR A 240 29.58 31.39 23.16
CA TYR A 240 30.83 31.68 22.45
C TYR A 240 30.96 33.18 22.13
N GLN A 241 29.91 33.79 21.58
CA GLN A 241 29.88 35.23 21.28
C GLN A 241 30.10 36.08 22.53
N GLU A 242 29.47 35.74 23.65
CA GLU A 242 29.67 36.44 24.93
C GLU A 242 31.11 36.33 25.43
N ARG A 243 31.74 35.16 25.27
CA ARG A 243 33.17 34.98 25.62
C ARG A 243 34.07 35.83 24.73
N GLN A 244 33.82 35.86 23.42
CA GLN A 244 34.59 36.68 22.48
C GLN A 244 34.43 38.18 22.79
N ALA A 245 33.21 38.63 23.08
CA ALA A 245 32.94 40.01 23.47
C ALA A 245 33.70 40.41 24.76
N LYS A 246 33.76 39.51 25.76
CA LYS A 246 34.55 39.75 26.99
C LYS A 246 36.05 39.86 26.68
N VAL A 247 36.59 38.96 25.88
CA VAL A 247 38.02 38.99 25.48
C VAL A 247 38.34 40.27 24.70
N LEU A 248 37.49 40.68 23.75
CA LEU A 248 37.66 41.94 23.02
C LEU A 248 37.61 43.16 23.94
N ALA A 249 36.69 43.17 24.92
CA ALA A 249 36.61 44.25 25.90
C ALA A 249 37.86 44.34 26.78
N GLU A 250 38.44 43.21 27.20
CA GLU A 250 39.70 43.16 27.94
C GLU A 250 40.87 43.67 27.09
N ARG A 251 41.00 43.22 25.84
CA ARG A 251 42.03 43.70 24.92
C ARG A 251 41.91 45.19 24.61
N ASN A 252 40.69 45.72 24.48
CA ASN A 252 40.48 47.15 24.30
C ASN A 252 40.90 47.97 25.53
N LYS A 253 40.70 47.45 26.74
CA LYS A 253 41.21 48.09 27.97
C LYS A 253 42.74 48.13 27.98
N GLU A 254 43.39 47.01 27.67
CA GLU A 254 44.86 46.93 27.56
C GLU A 254 45.40 47.89 26.49
N LEU A 255 44.78 47.94 25.32
CA LEU A 255 45.16 48.84 24.23
C LEU A 255 45.02 50.32 24.61
N THR A 256 44.00 50.66 25.40
CA THR A 256 43.82 52.02 25.93
C THR A 256 44.93 52.40 26.92
N VAL A 257 45.33 51.47 27.80
CA VAL A 257 46.45 51.68 28.73
C VAL A 257 47.76 51.86 27.95
N LEU A 258 48.04 50.98 26.99
CA LEU A 258 49.22 51.07 26.13
C LEU A 258 49.28 52.38 25.34
N LYS A 259 48.15 52.84 24.78
CA LYS A 259 48.07 54.16 24.12
C LYS A 259 48.46 55.29 25.08
N LYS A 260 47.96 55.27 26.32
CA LYS A 260 48.29 56.29 27.32
C LYS A 260 49.77 56.26 27.72
N GLU A 261 50.35 55.07 27.86
CA GLU A 261 51.78 54.92 28.13
C GLU A 261 52.64 55.39 26.95
N LEU A 262 52.21 55.12 25.72
CA LEU A 262 52.90 55.58 24.51
C LEU A 262 52.88 57.10 24.40
N MET A 263 51.73 57.75 24.61
CA MET A 263 51.63 59.22 24.63
C MET A 263 52.58 59.82 25.67
N LYS A 264 52.63 59.28 26.90
CA LYS A 264 53.57 59.74 27.93
C LYS A 264 55.03 59.61 27.51
N LYS A 265 55.40 58.48 26.88
CA LYS A 265 56.76 58.26 26.38
C LYS A 265 57.10 59.24 25.25
N GLN A 266 56.13 59.56 24.40
CA GLN A 266 56.29 60.53 23.33
C GLN A 266 56.46 61.95 23.89
N GLU A 267 55.61 62.40 24.82
CA GLU A 267 55.79 63.68 25.53
C GLU A 267 57.17 63.78 26.20
N THR A 268 57.61 62.69 26.82
CA THR A 268 58.95 62.62 27.44
C THR A 268 60.05 62.75 26.40
N TYR A 269 59.93 62.05 25.26
CA TYR A 269 60.89 62.11 24.17
C TYR A 269 60.94 63.51 23.54
N ASP A 270 59.79 64.11 23.26
CA ASP A 270 59.67 65.46 22.71
C ASP A 270 60.30 66.49 23.67
N SER A 271 60.08 66.36 24.99
CA SER A 271 60.76 67.18 25.98
C SER A 271 62.29 67.01 25.98
N TYR A 272 62.80 65.78 25.81
CA TYR A 272 64.24 65.56 25.67
C TYR A 272 64.79 66.16 24.38
N LYS A 273 64.03 66.09 23.29
CA LYS A 273 64.38 66.70 22.01
C LYS A 273 64.44 68.23 22.14
N ASP A 274 63.43 68.86 22.73
CA ASP A 274 63.39 70.30 22.98
C ASP A 274 64.55 70.75 23.88
N ALA A 275 64.90 69.96 24.91
CA ALA A 275 66.06 70.25 25.76
C ALA A 275 67.39 70.14 24.99
N LEU A 276 67.50 69.18 24.06
CA LEU A 276 68.64 69.03 23.16
C LEU A 276 68.74 70.18 22.16
N GLU A 277 67.63 70.55 21.51
CA GLU A 277 67.54 71.71 20.62
C GLU A 277 67.88 73.00 21.38
N SER A 278 67.37 73.20 22.60
CA SER A 278 67.73 74.33 23.45
C SER A 278 69.22 74.33 23.82
N LEU A 279 69.82 73.16 24.06
CA LEU A 279 71.26 73.04 24.28
C LEU A 279 72.07 73.34 23.02
N GLU A 280 71.59 72.91 21.85
CA GLU A 280 72.22 73.15 20.57
C GLU A 280 72.09 74.61 20.13
N ASP A 281 70.94 75.24 20.37
CA ASP A 281 70.71 76.68 20.22
C ASP A 281 71.54 77.48 21.21
N SER A 282 71.68 77.05 22.46
CA SER A 282 72.58 77.71 23.42
C SER A 282 74.05 77.62 22.98
N LYS A 283 74.46 76.49 22.40
CA LYS A 283 75.79 76.34 21.78
C LYS A 283 75.93 77.15 20.51
N LYS A 284 74.89 77.26 19.70
CA LYS A 284 74.86 78.13 18.51
C LYS A 284 74.90 79.59 18.90
N GLU A 285 74.21 80.03 19.96
CA GLU A 285 74.29 81.38 20.53
C GLU A 285 75.65 81.66 21.16
N GLU A 286 76.28 80.67 21.80
CA GLU A 286 77.64 80.79 22.34
C GLU A 286 78.71 80.75 21.24
N SER A 287 78.49 80.00 20.16
CA SER A 287 79.34 79.98 18.96
C SER A 287 79.15 81.24 18.12
N SER A 288 77.93 81.77 17.99
CA SER A 288 77.67 83.04 17.30
C SER A 288 78.04 84.26 18.15
N ARG A 289 78.08 84.16 19.50
CA ARG A 289 78.78 85.14 20.35
C ARG A 289 80.30 85.11 20.17
N LYS A 290 80.90 83.95 19.84
CA LYS A 290 82.32 83.85 19.51
C LYS A 290 82.66 84.22 18.06
N GLU A 291 81.76 83.98 17.11
CA GLU A 291 81.93 84.41 15.71
C GLU A 291 81.57 85.90 15.51
N ALA A 292 80.73 86.49 16.35
CA ALA A 292 80.42 87.93 16.30
C ALA A 292 81.48 88.84 16.97
N GLU A 293 82.43 88.29 17.73
CA GLU A 293 83.58 89.04 18.28
C GLU A 293 84.80 89.06 17.34
N ASP A 294 84.79 88.33 16.21
CA ASP A 294 85.96 88.21 15.34
C ASP A 294 85.61 88.16 13.84
N SER A 295 84.85 89.15 13.32
CA SER A 295 85.03 89.69 11.96
C SER A 295 84.04 90.81 11.60
N ARG A 296 84.59 92.00 11.41
CA ARG A 296 84.09 92.99 10.45
C ARG A 296 84.12 92.39 9.04
N SER A 297 83.00 92.37 8.31
CA SER A 297 82.83 93.01 7.00
C SER A 297 81.80 92.32 6.07
N HIS A 298 81.04 93.19 5.40
CA HIS A 298 80.48 93.11 4.05
C HIS A 298 79.20 92.30 3.75
N ASP A 299 78.15 93.10 3.54
CA ASP A 299 77.25 93.15 2.37
C ASP A 299 76.33 91.97 2.00
N SER A 300 75.04 92.29 2.21
CA SER A 300 74.01 92.43 1.17
C SER A 300 73.32 91.19 0.60
N ASP A 301 71.99 91.26 0.69
CA ASP A 301 70.98 90.93 -0.33
C ASP A 301 70.94 89.46 -0.82
N SER A 302 69.80 88.79 -0.96
CA SER A 302 68.42 89.20 -1.18
C SER A 302 67.57 87.93 -1.38
N HIS A 303 66.25 88.05 -1.23
CA HIS A 303 65.17 87.43 -2.05
C HIS A 303 65.23 85.89 -2.31
N THR A 304 64.19 85.06 -2.19
CA THR A 304 62.81 85.11 -2.70
C THR A 304 62.21 83.71 -2.41
N SER A 305 61.01 83.60 -1.87
CA SER A 305 59.80 83.08 -2.56
C SER A 305 59.48 81.59 -2.44
N SER A 306 58.22 81.34 -2.03
CA SER A 306 57.28 80.34 -2.56
C SER A 306 57.59 78.85 -2.26
N GLU A 307 56.66 77.92 -2.03
CA GLU A 307 55.22 77.87 -2.29
C GLU A 307 54.61 76.59 -1.69
N SER A 308 53.32 76.66 -1.31
CA SER A 308 52.21 75.69 -1.47
C SER A 308 52.37 74.20 -1.08
N SER A 309 51.55 73.69 -0.14
CA SER A 309 50.29 72.92 -0.35
C SER A 309 50.58 71.40 -0.54
N ASP A 310 49.86 70.41 -0.02
CA ASP A 310 48.43 70.07 0.06
C ASP A 310 48.22 69.04 1.22
N SER A 311 47.13 69.02 2.00
CA SER A 311 45.71 68.67 1.74
C SER A 311 45.44 67.17 1.44
N ASN A 312 44.84 66.43 2.39
CA ASN A 312 43.64 65.54 2.29
C ASN A 312 43.54 64.67 3.58
N SER A 313 42.45 64.56 4.37
CA SER A 313 41.03 64.20 4.11
C SER A 313 40.92 62.89 3.29
N SER A 314 40.18 61.82 3.60
CA SER A 314 38.99 61.43 4.38
C SER A 314 39.14 59.90 4.61
N GLU A 315 38.33 59.09 5.30
CA GLU A 315 36.88 58.95 5.27
C GLU A 315 36.47 57.89 6.33
N GLU A 316 35.40 58.19 7.06
CA GLU A 316 34.48 57.18 7.57
C GLU A 316 33.76 56.54 6.38
N ALA A 317 33.49 55.24 6.47
CA ALA A 317 32.40 54.61 5.74
C ALA A 317 31.75 53.57 6.64
N GLU A 318 30.50 53.85 6.99
CA GLU A 318 29.49 52.88 7.38
C GLU A 318 29.03 52.04 6.16
N ASP A 319 28.29 50.97 6.46
CA ASP A 319 27.48 50.06 5.62
C ASP A 319 28.18 48.90 4.88
N ASP A 320 28.09 47.67 5.43
CA ASP A 320 26.97 46.70 5.22
C ASP A 320 27.02 45.54 6.26
#